data_AF-A0A1W9NW63-F1
#
_entry.id   AF-A0A1W9NW63-F1
#
_cell.length_a   1.000
_cell.length_b   1.000
_cell.length_c   1.000
_cell.angle_alpha   90.00
_cell.angle_beta   90.00
_cell.angle_gamma   90.00
#
_symmetry.space_group_name_H-M   'P 1'
#
loop_
_entity.id
_entity.type
_entity.pdbx_description
1 polymer ?
#
loop_
_entity_poly.entity_id
_entity_poly.type
_entity_poly.pdbx_seq_one_letter_code
_entity_poly.pdbx_strand_id
1 'polypeptide(L)'
;MHFLKKLLTFTRYREVKRETLQNLFSSTGKTLIPLIILETILLFILLPSMGNIMFFWYGAILFLSLSRLFDGYQYKKNPKKYPFSFWHKQFIVKAWLTAFLLGILALLAIPQLNDHYQLFVFMILIGISGGAVNSLSSDHRIAIGYIVILLLPVAAEMLFLQTWNSVIIGLLLILYFITLTNVVFHDHDTGLLMKKKNEEIARVQSELHAKQEMLELFFEQAPIGIFTYSTDLTITDCNQAFLDLFGLQKDEIVGVNLAKFPDNSPVEPTKKALTQGIQTYVG
;
A
#
# COMPACT_ATOMS: atom_id res chain seq x y z
N MET A 1 -4.46 -28.98 2.16
CA MET A 1 -3.76 -29.16 0.87
C MET A 1 -3.53 -27.86 0.08
N HIS A 2 -4.46 -26.89 0.10
CA HIS A 2 -4.33 -25.61 -0.63
C HIS A 2 -3.19 -24.70 -0.10
N PHE A 3 -2.98 -24.64 1.23
CA PHE A 3 -1.97 -23.80 1.88
C PHE A 3 -0.52 -24.17 1.51
N LEU A 4 -0.15 -25.45 1.66
CA LEU A 4 1.19 -25.96 1.30
C LEU A 4 1.49 -25.78 -0.19
N LYS A 5 0.49 -25.98 -1.04
CA LYS A 5 0.62 -25.76 -2.49
C LYS A 5 0.82 -24.28 -2.82
N LYS A 6 0.11 -23.36 -2.13
CA LYS A 6 0.30 -21.90 -2.24
C LYS A 6 1.73 -21.52 -1.80
N LEU A 7 2.23 -22.07 -0.69
CA LEU A 7 3.60 -21.85 -0.20
C LEU A 7 4.66 -22.25 -1.25
N LEU A 8 4.50 -23.42 -1.89
CA LEU A 8 5.41 -23.96 -2.90
C LEU A 8 5.36 -23.22 -4.25
N THR A 9 4.22 -22.65 -4.64
CA THR A 9 4.13 -21.88 -5.90
C THR A 9 4.85 -20.53 -5.83
N PHE A 10 5.02 -19.98 -4.62
CA PHE A 10 5.58 -18.64 -4.41
C PHE A 10 7.10 -18.60 -4.17
N THR A 11 7.74 -19.76 -4.01
CA THR A 11 9.21 -19.92 -4.01
C THR A 11 9.83 -19.78 -5.41
N ARG A 12 9.01 -19.83 -6.48
CA ARG A 12 9.48 -19.59 -7.86
C ARG A 12 9.86 -18.13 -8.08
N TYR A 13 11.04 -17.91 -8.65
CA TYR A 13 11.64 -16.61 -8.94
C TYR A 13 10.70 -15.69 -9.75
N ARG A 14 10.66 -14.41 -9.38
CA ARG A 14 9.89 -13.35 -10.05
C ARG A 14 10.73 -12.09 -9.96
N GLU A 15 10.83 -11.35 -11.06
CA GLU A 15 11.54 -10.08 -11.12
C GLU A 15 10.99 -9.13 -10.05
N VAL A 16 11.87 -8.75 -9.12
CA VAL A 16 11.55 -7.83 -8.05
C VAL A 16 11.55 -6.42 -8.64
N LYS A 17 10.45 -5.69 -8.47
CA LYS A 17 10.29 -4.34 -9.01
C LYS A 17 11.02 -3.32 -8.12
N ARG A 18 11.41 -2.18 -8.71
CA ARG A 18 12.01 -1.06 -7.95
C ARG A 18 11.07 -0.53 -6.84
N GLU A 19 9.77 -0.56 -7.09
CA GLU A 19 8.72 -0.21 -6.11
C GLU A 19 8.84 -1.03 -4.82
N THR A 20 9.10 -2.34 -4.93
CA THR A 20 9.23 -3.24 -3.77
C THR A 20 10.38 -2.80 -2.86
N LEU A 21 11.55 -2.48 -3.43
CA LEU A 21 12.71 -2.04 -2.66
C LEU A 21 12.47 -0.68 -1.99
N GLN A 22 11.77 0.23 -2.68
CA GLN A 22 11.37 1.52 -2.11
C GLN A 22 10.41 1.35 -0.93
N ASN A 23 9.46 0.43 -1.02
CA ASN A 23 8.53 0.13 0.07
C ASN A 23 9.28 -0.48 1.28
N LEU A 24 10.20 -1.42 1.06
CA LEU A 24 11.01 -2.04 2.12
C LEU A 24 11.87 -1.01 2.87
N PHE A 25 12.56 -0.12 2.16
CA PHE A 25 13.40 0.89 2.82
C PHE A 25 12.61 2.05 3.43
N SER A 26 11.42 2.36 2.91
CA SER A 26 10.57 3.41 3.50
C SER A 26 9.93 2.99 4.83
N SER A 27 9.67 1.69 5.03
CA SER A 27 9.15 1.12 6.28
C SER A 27 10.24 0.86 7.33
N THR A 28 11.51 0.82 6.92
CA THR A 28 12.66 0.44 7.78
C THR A 28 12.77 1.28 9.05
N GLY A 29 12.69 2.61 8.95
CA GLY A 29 12.83 3.49 10.11
C GLY A 29 11.70 3.30 11.14
N LYS A 30 10.46 3.12 10.67
CA LYS A 30 9.27 2.97 11.53
C LYS A 30 9.23 1.63 12.27
N THR A 31 9.96 0.64 11.78
CA THR A 31 9.87 -0.76 12.26
C THR A 31 11.11 -1.18 13.03
N LEU A 32 12.29 -0.68 12.67
CA LEU A 32 13.52 -0.96 13.40
C LEU A 32 13.60 -0.27 14.77
N ILE A 33 12.98 0.91 14.95
CA ILE A 33 12.97 1.57 16.26
C ILE A 33 12.20 0.74 17.30
N PRO A 34 10.94 0.31 17.05
CA PRO A 34 10.26 -0.63 17.94
C PRO A 34 11.01 -1.94 18.14
N LEU A 35 11.67 -2.45 17.09
CA LEU A 35 12.46 -3.67 17.18
C LEU A 35 13.63 -3.52 18.18
N ILE A 36 14.41 -2.44 18.09
CA ILE A 36 15.53 -2.18 19.02
C ILE A 36 15.01 -2.04 20.46
N ILE A 37 13.84 -1.42 20.65
CA ILE A 37 13.21 -1.32 21.98
C ILE A 37 12.88 -2.72 22.51
N LEU A 38 12.24 -3.57 21.70
CA LEU A 38 11.92 -4.95 22.07
C LEU A 38 13.18 -5.80 22.34
N GLU A 39 14.24 -5.64 21.56
CA GLU A 39 15.54 -6.27 21.77
C GLU A 39 16.18 -5.84 23.10
N THR A 40 16.07 -4.55 23.44
CA THR A 40 16.56 -4.00 24.71
C THR A 40 15.77 -4.54 25.90
N ILE A 41 14.44 -4.62 25.78
CA ILE A 41 13.58 -5.21 26.82
C ILE A 41 13.94 -6.69 27.00
N LEU A 42 14.15 -7.43 25.90
CA LEU A 42 14.55 -8.84 25.96
C LEU A 42 15.89 -9.05 26.67
N LEU A 43 16.86 -8.15 26.44
CA LEU A 43 18.13 -8.13 27.18
C LEU A 43 17.88 -8.05 28.69
N PHE A 44 17.13 -7.05 29.16
CA PHE A 44 16.88 -6.85 30.59
C PHE A 44 16.17 -8.05 31.24
N ILE A 45 15.22 -8.67 30.52
CA ILE A 45 14.46 -9.82 31.03
C ILE A 45 15.33 -11.07 31.17
N LEU A 46 16.22 -11.32 30.20
CA LEU A 46 17.01 -12.55 30.17
C LEU A 46 18.38 -12.43 30.85
N LEU A 47 18.85 -11.21 31.14
CA LEU A 47 20.13 -10.97 31.80
C LEU A 47 20.28 -11.70 33.15
N PRO A 48 19.28 -11.74 34.05
CA PRO A 48 19.41 -12.46 35.32
C PRO A 48 19.58 -13.97 35.15
N SER A 49 18.97 -14.55 34.11
CA SER A 49 18.97 -15.99 33.88
C SER A 49 20.18 -16.47 33.07
N MET A 50 20.60 -15.69 32.08
CA MET A 50 21.67 -16.07 31.13
C MET A 50 23.02 -15.41 31.43
N GLY A 51 23.06 -14.36 32.25
CA GLY A 51 24.28 -13.66 32.60
C GLY A 51 24.96 -12.95 31.43
N ASN A 52 26.29 -12.88 31.46
CA ASN A 52 27.08 -12.01 30.58
C ASN A 52 27.01 -12.35 29.08
N ILE A 53 26.59 -13.56 28.70
CA ILE A 53 26.42 -13.95 27.28
C ILE A 53 25.43 -13.03 26.55
N MET A 54 24.46 -12.47 27.29
CA MET A 54 23.45 -11.56 26.74
C MET A 54 24.04 -10.27 26.19
N PHE A 55 25.16 -9.78 26.73
CA PHE A 55 25.81 -8.58 26.19
C PHE A 55 26.44 -8.83 24.82
N PHE A 56 26.99 -10.02 24.59
CA PHE A 56 27.52 -10.39 23.27
C PHE A 56 26.40 -10.52 22.24
N TRP A 57 25.31 -11.20 22.61
CA TRP A 57 24.12 -11.31 21.76
C TRP A 57 23.52 -9.94 21.44
N TYR A 58 23.33 -9.09 22.47
CA TYR A 58 22.77 -7.76 22.30
C TYR A 58 23.67 -6.86 21.45
N GLY A 59 25.00 -6.92 21.64
CA GLY A 59 25.95 -6.21 20.79
C GLY A 59 25.84 -6.62 19.32
N ALA A 60 25.72 -7.92 19.04
CA ALA A 60 25.56 -8.44 17.69
C ALA A 60 24.24 -8.00 17.03
N ILE A 61 23.12 -8.10 17.75
CA ILE A 61 21.81 -7.74 17.20
C ILE A 61 21.66 -6.22 17.04
N LEU A 62 22.15 -5.44 18.00
CA LEU A 62 22.13 -3.97 17.93
C LEU A 62 22.99 -3.48 16.76
N PHE A 63 24.18 -4.04 16.58
CA PHE A 63 25.02 -3.72 15.42
C PHE A 63 24.29 -4.02 14.11
N LEU A 64 23.62 -5.16 14.01
CA LEU A 64 22.84 -5.54 12.83
C LEU A 64 21.69 -4.54 12.58
N SER A 65 20.91 -4.21 13.61
CA SER A 65 19.80 -3.25 13.55
C SER A 65 20.26 -1.84 13.15
N LEU A 66 21.36 -1.35 13.73
CA LEU A 66 21.97 -0.07 13.36
C LEU A 66 22.50 -0.08 11.92
N SER A 67 23.12 -1.18 11.49
CA SER A 67 23.60 -1.31 10.11
C SER A 67 22.45 -1.27 9.09
N ARG A 68 21.28 -1.81 9.45
CA ARG A 68 20.07 -1.77 8.60
C ARG A 68 19.47 -0.37 8.55
N LEU A 69 19.46 0.36 9.67
CA LEU A 69 19.07 1.78 9.69
C LEU A 69 19.99 2.63 8.80
N PHE A 70 21.30 2.39 8.86
CA PHE A 70 22.28 3.06 8.02
C PHE A 70 22.08 2.77 6.53
N ASP A 71 21.80 1.52 6.17
CA ASP A 71 21.45 1.15 4.79
C ASP A 71 20.21 1.90 4.31
N GLY A 72 19.16 1.99 5.14
CA GLY A 72 17.95 2.73 4.82
C GLY A 72 18.19 4.24 4.65
N TYR A 73 19.04 4.83 5.48
CA TYR A 73 19.46 6.23 5.33
C TYR A 73 20.22 6.43 4.00
N GLN A 74 21.19 5.56 3.70
CA GLN A 74 21.96 5.64 2.46
C GLN A 74 21.08 5.47 1.22
N TYR A 75 20.17 4.50 1.22
CA TYR A 75 19.23 4.28 0.13
C TYR A 75 18.35 5.50 -0.09
N LYS A 76 17.83 6.13 0.98
CA LYS A 76 17.01 7.34 0.87
C LYS A 76 17.78 8.54 0.33
N LYS A 77 19.05 8.69 0.73
CA LYS A 77 19.92 9.80 0.28
C LYS A 77 20.39 9.64 -1.17
N ASN A 78 20.78 8.42 -1.57
CA ASN A 78 21.25 8.15 -2.92
C ASN A 78 20.88 6.71 -3.35
N PRO A 79 19.66 6.50 -3.89
CA PRO A 79 19.19 5.18 -4.31
C PRO A 79 20.05 4.56 -5.42
N LYS A 80 20.68 5.39 -6.26
CA LYS A 80 21.50 4.98 -7.40
C LYS A 80 22.95 4.65 -7.02
N LYS A 81 23.34 4.82 -5.75
CA LYS A 81 24.71 4.57 -5.28
C LYS A 81 25.19 3.14 -5.55
N TYR A 82 24.29 2.16 -5.38
CA TYR A 82 24.57 0.75 -5.67
C TYR A 82 23.51 0.15 -6.61
N PRO A 83 23.83 -0.95 -7.29
CA PRO A 83 22.87 -1.68 -8.10
C PRO A 83 21.67 -2.15 -7.27
N PHE A 84 20.51 -2.25 -7.93
CA PHE A 84 19.28 -2.74 -7.32
C PHE A 84 19.45 -4.13 -6.64
N SER A 85 20.13 -5.05 -7.32
CA SER A 85 20.37 -6.41 -6.81
C SER A 85 21.20 -6.43 -5.53
N PHE A 86 22.16 -5.50 -5.41
CA PHE A 86 22.99 -5.36 -4.21
C PHE A 86 22.13 -4.94 -3.01
N TRP A 87 21.35 -3.87 -3.17
CA TRP A 87 20.47 -3.38 -2.10
C TRP A 87 19.45 -4.42 -1.66
N HIS A 88 18.81 -5.10 -2.61
CA HIS A 88 17.81 -6.13 -2.32
C HIS A 88 18.44 -7.33 -1.59
N LYS A 89 19.57 -7.86 -2.09
CA LYS A 89 20.28 -8.98 -1.45
C LYS A 89 20.76 -8.63 -0.05
N GLN A 90 21.35 -7.45 0.13
CA GLN A 90 21.81 -6.99 1.45
C GLN A 90 20.65 -6.89 2.44
N PHE A 91 19.51 -6.34 2.00
CA PHE A 91 18.32 -6.23 2.83
C PHE A 91 17.81 -7.60 3.27
N ILE A 92 17.70 -8.57 2.34
CA ILE A 92 17.27 -9.95 2.63
C ILE A 92 18.18 -10.59 3.66
N VAL A 93 19.50 -10.58 3.39
CA VAL A 93 20.48 -11.25 4.25
C VAL A 93 20.42 -10.70 5.66
N LYS A 94 20.37 -9.37 5.81
CA LYS A 94 20.30 -8.75 7.14
C LYS A 94 18.96 -9.03 7.84
N ALA A 95 17.84 -9.03 7.12
CA ALA A 95 16.54 -9.34 7.70
C ALA A 95 16.48 -10.79 8.22
N TRP A 96 16.91 -11.76 7.42
CA TRP A 96 16.94 -13.17 7.85
C TRP A 96 17.99 -13.43 8.94
N LEU A 97 19.12 -12.72 8.92
CA LEU A 97 20.10 -12.80 10.00
C LEU A 97 19.52 -12.26 11.32
N THR A 98 18.69 -11.21 11.29
CA THR A 98 17.96 -10.73 12.48
C THR A 98 17.02 -11.82 13.03
N ALA A 99 16.21 -12.44 12.16
CA ALA A 99 15.32 -13.54 12.57
C ALA A 99 16.11 -14.72 13.15
N PHE A 100 17.24 -15.06 12.53
CA PHE A 100 18.09 -16.16 12.98
C PHE A 100 18.71 -15.88 14.36
N LEU A 101 19.25 -14.68 14.58
CA LEU A 101 19.83 -14.29 15.88
C LEU A 101 18.79 -14.26 17.00
N LEU A 102 17.55 -13.86 16.71
CA LEU A 102 16.45 -13.91 17.69
C LEU A 102 15.98 -15.35 17.94
N GLY A 103 15.80 -16.13 16.88
CA GLY A 103 15.35 -17.52 16.96
C GLY A 103 16.35 -18.39 17.73
N ILE A 104 17.65 -18.24 17.46
CA ILE A 104 18.69 -19.02 18.15
C ILE A 104 18.79 -18.65 19.63
N LEU A 105 18.62 -17.37 19.99
CA LEU A 105 18.56 -16.97 21.39
C LEU A 105 17.38 -17.64 22.08
N ALA A 106 16.19 -17.60 21.47
CA ALA A 106 15.00 -18.21 22.04
C ALA A 106 15.20 -19.72 22.23
N LEU A 107 15.74 -20.44 21.23
CA LEU A 107 16.04 -21.87 21.32
C LEU A 107 17.00 -22.22 22.47
N LEU A 108 18.05 -21.42 22.67
CA LEU A 108 19.03 -21.67 23.73
C LEU A 108 18.53 -21.27 25.12
N ALA A 109 17.73 -20.20 25.19
CA ALA A 109 17.23 -19.66 26.45
C ALA A 109 16.06 -20.48 27.00
N ILE A 110 15.06 -20.80 26.18
CA ILE A 110 13.77 -21.39 26.60
C ILE A 110 13.91 -22.62 27.51
N PRO A 111 14.78 -23.60 27.23
CA PRO A 111 14.93 -24.79 28.09
C PRO A 111 15.46 -24.48 29.49
N GLN A 112 16.13 -23.34 29.67
CA GLN A 112 16.72 -22.90 30.93
C GLN A 112 15.80 -21.92 31.69
N LEU A 113 14.67 -21.54 31.10
CA LEU A 113 13.75 -20.55 31.64
C LEU A 113 12.57 -21.19 32.35
N ASN A 114 12.16 -20.59 33.46
CA ASN A 114 10.90 -20.90 34.12
C ASN A 114 9.71 -20.47 33.24
N ASP A 115 8.55 -21.08 33.47
CA ASP A 115 7.30 -20.85 32.71
C ASP A 115 6.94 -19.36 32.53
N HIS A 116 7.15 -18.54 33.57
CA HIS A 116 6.88 -17.10 33.49
C HIS A 116 7.76 -16.39 32.46
N TYR A 117 9.05 -16.75 32.38
CA TYR A 117 9.98 -16.16 31.41
C TYR A 117 9.74 -16.68 29.98
N GLN A 118 9.28 -17.92 29.83
CA GLN A 118 8.86 -18.45 28.53
C GLN A 118 7.70 -17.63 27.94
N LEU A 119 6.74 -17.21 28.78
CA LEU A 119 5.63 -16.34 28.36
C LEU A 119 6.13 -14.95 27.93
N PHE A 120 7.11 -14.37 28.61
CA PHE A 120 7.71 -13.10 28.21
C PHE A 120 8.40 -13.19 26.84
N VAL A 121 9.19 -14.24 26.61
CA VAL A 121 9.82 -14.50 25.29
C VAL A 121 8.74 -14.63 24.22
N PHE A 122 7.68 -15.39 24.48
CA PHE A 122 6.53 -15.52 23.58
C PHE A 122 5.88 -14.18 23.22
N MET A 123 5.58 -13.33 24.21
CA MET A 123 4.97 -12.01 23.97
C MET A 123 5.87 -11.11 23.11
N ILE A 124 7.19 -11.14 23.34
CA ILE A 124 8.15 -10.38 22.53
C ILE A 124 8.22 -10.93 21.11
N LEU A 125 8.24 -12.25 20.93
CA LEU A 125 8.24 -12.87 19.61
C LEU A 125 6.99 -12.51 18.79
N ILE A 126 5.82 -12.43 19.43
CA ILE A 126 4.60 -11.92 18.79
C ILE A 126 4.80 -10.48 18.30
N GLY A 127 5.28 -9.59 19.18
CA GLY A 127 5.51 -8.18 18.83
C GLY A 127 6.49 -8.01 17.67
N ILE A 128 7.61 -8.74 17.70
CA ILE A 128 8.65 -8.68 16.67
C ILE A 128 8.13 -9.22 15.32
N SER A 129 7.52 -10.40 15.32
CA SER A 129 7.10 -11.04 14.06
C SER A 129 5.91 -10.33 13.42
N GLY A 130 4.96 -9.80 14.20
CA GLY A 130 3.90 -8.94 13.68
C GLY A 130 4.43 -7.65 13.05
N GLY A 131 5.35 -6.95 13.73
CA GLY A 131 6.01 -5.76 13.20
C GLY A 131 6.83 -6.05 11.94
N ALA A 132 7.54 -7.19 11.92
CA ALA A 132 8.32 -7.63 10.77
C ALA A 132 7.43 -7.92 9.55
N VAL A 133 6.33 -8.66 9.72
CA VAL A 133 5.40 -8.96 8.60
C VAL A 133 4.86 -7.69 7.96
N ASN A 134 4.44 -6.70 8.76
CA ASN A 134 3.95 -5.42 8.24
C ASN A 134 5.02 -4.66 7.43
N SER A 135 6.30 -4.79 7.80
CA SER A 135 7.40 -4.10 7.11
C SER A 135 7.94 -4.83 5.88
N LEU A 136 7.87 -6.17 5.90
CA LEU A 136 8.51 -7.06 4.94
C LEU A 136 7.51 -7.63 3.90
N SER A 137 6.19 -7.53 4.13
CA SER A 137 5.16 -8.13 3.25
C SER A 137 5.19 -7.64 1.81
N SER A 138 5.77 -6.45 1.58
CA SER A 138 6.04 -5.92 0.23
C SER A 138 6.82 -6.92 -0.64
N ASP A 139 7.66 -7.76 -0.03
CA ASP A 139 8.22 -8.96 -0.64
C ASP A 139 7.87 -10.17 0.24
N HIS A 140 6.80 -10.88 -0.16
CA HIS A 140 6.24 -12.01 0.59
C HIS A 140 7.28 -13.10 0.90
N ARG A 141 8.33 -13.26 0.07
CA ARG A 141 9.40 -14.25 0.30
C ARG A 141 10.24 -13.88 1.52
N ILE A 142 10.54 -12.59 1.67
CA ILE A 142 11.31 -12.09 2.80
C ILE A 142 10.49 -12.27 4.07
N ALA A 143 9.22 -11.87 4.04
CA ALA A 143 8.30 -12.01 5.17
C ALA A 143 8.12 -13.46 5.61
N ILE A 144 7.80 -14.38 4.67
CA ILE A 144 7.64 -15.81 4.98
C ILE A 144 8.94 -16.42 5.49
N GLY A 145 10.07 -16.14 4.84
CA GLY A 145 11.37 -16.62 5.31
C GLY A 145 11.69 -16.15 6.73
N TYR A 146 11.40 -14.88 7.03
CA TYR A 146 11.61 -14.31 8.36
C TYR A 146 10.78 -15.02 9.44
N ILE A 147 9.46 -15.20 9.22
CA ILE A 147 8.59 -15.87 10.21
C ILE A 147 8.90 -17.38 10.33
N VAL A 148 9.32 -18.05 9.26
CA VAL A 148 9.75 -19.45 9.29
C VAL A 148 10.99 -19.60 10.17
N ILE A 149 12.02 -18.78 9.96
CA ILE A 149 13.27 -18.82 10.73
C ILE A 149 13.01 -18.48 12.20
N LEU A 150 12.13 -17.52 12.47
CA LEU A 150 11.90 -17.02 13.83
C LEU A 150 10.95 -17.91 14.64
N LEU A 151 9.81 -18.33 14.08
CA LEU A 151 8.73 -18.93 14.86
C LEU A 151 8.75 -20.46 14.87
N LEU A 152 9.04 -21.12 13.75
CA LEU A 152 8.91 -22.59 13.66
C LEU A 152 9.90 -23.34 14.56
N PRO A 153 11.20 -22.99 14.61
CA PRO A 153 12.13 -23.67 15.51
C PRO A 153 11.72 -23.47 16.98
N VAL A 154 11.32 -22.26 17.35
CA VAL A 154 10.89 -21.94 18.72
C VAL A 154 9.61 -22.68 19.11
N ALA A 155 8.65 -22.79 18.19
CA ALA A 155 7.43 -23.56 18.40
C ALA A 155 7.74 -25.05 18.60
N ALA A 156 8.67 -25.61 17.81
CA ALA A 156 9.11 -26.99 17.99
C ALA A 156 9.75 -27.21 19.36
N GLU A 157 10.66 -26.33 19.78
CA GLU A 157 11.32 -26.40 21.09
C GLU A 157 10.30 -26.37 22.24
N MET A 158 9.32 -25.46 22.17
CA MET A 158 8.25 -25.36 23.17
C MET A 158 7.42 -26.64 23.28
N LEU A 159 7.19 -27.34 22.17
CA LEU A 159 6.48 -28.63 22.17
C LEU A 159 7.33 -29.77 22.75
N PHE A 160 8.66 -29.70 22.61
CA PHE A 160 9.58 -30.71 23.15
C PHE A 160 9.75 -30.64 24.67
N LEU A 161 9.53 -29.48 25.30
CA LEU A 161 9.61 -29.34 26.77
C LEU A 161 8.54 -30.12 27.55
N GLN A 162 7.45 -30.55 26.89
CA GLN A 162 6.38 -31.40 27.46
C GLN A 162 5.73 -30.89 28.77
N THR A 163 5.90 -29.61 29.12
CA THR A 163 5.10 -28.98 30.19
C THR A 163 3.78 -28.46 29.62
N TRP A 164 2.73 -28.40 30.44
CA TRP A 164 1.42 -27.89 30.02
C TRP A 164 1.50 -26.45 29.46
N ASN A 165 2.28 -25.58 30.11
CA ASN A 165 2.44 -24.19 29.70
C ASN A 165 3.21 -24.06 28.38
N SER A 166 4.34 -24.77 28.23
CA SER A 166 5.15 -24.72 27.02
C SER A 166 4.39 -25.29 25.81
N VAL A 167 3.61 -26.37 25.98
CA VAL A 167 2.81 -26.94 24.89
C VAL A 167 1.75 -25.96 24.39
N ILE A 168 1.06 -25.25 25.29
CA ILE A 168 0.08 -24.21 24.92
C ILE A 168 0.77 -23.10 24.12
N ILE A 169 1.91 -22.60 24.58
CA ILE A 169 2.68 -21.56 23.88
C ILE A 169 3.13 -22.05 22.50
N GLY A 170 3.62 -23.29 22.39
CA GLY A 170 4.02 -23.89 21.12
C GLY A 170 2.85 -23.96 20.11
N LEU A 171 1.67 -24.38 20.56
CA LEU A 171 0.46 -24.39 19.72
C LEU A 171 0.02 -22.97 19.31
N LEU A 172 0.09 -22.00 20.22
CA LEU A 172 -0.19 -20.59 19.92
C LEU A 172 0.79 -20.00 18.90
N LEU A 173 2.07 -20.35 18.98
CA LEU A 173 3.08 -19.95 18.00
C LEU A 173 2.81 -20.54 16.61
N ILE A 174 2.38 -21.80 16.53
CA ILE A 174 1.97 -22.43 15.26
C ILE A 174 0.74 -21.73 14.70
N LEU A 175 -0.28 -21.48 15.53
CA LEU A 175 -1.47 -20.74 15.12
C LEU A 175 -1.10 -19.35 14.61
N TYR A 176 -0.24 -18.63 15.34
CA TYR A 176 0.21 -17.30 14.97
C TYR A 176 1.05 -17.30 13.68
N PHE A 177 1.89 -18.32 13.46
CA PHE A 177 2.59 -18.51 12.19
C PHE A 177 1.61 -18.67 11.01
N ILE A 178 0.54 -19.45 11.19
CA ILE A 178 -0.50 -19.63 10.17
C ILE A 178 -1.22 -18.31 9.89
N THR A 179 -1.60 -17.56 10.93
CA THR A 179 -2.29 -16.26 10.76
C THR A 179 -1.39 -15.25 10.05
N LEU A 180 -0.12 -15.13 10.45
CA LEU A 180 0.84 -14.24 9.79
C LEU A 180 1.08 -14.62 8.33
N THR A 181 1.17 -15.92 8.03
CA THR A 181 1.30 -16.38 6.64
C THR A 181 0.06 -16.01 5.81
N ASN A 182 -1.14 -16.14 6.38
CA ASN A 182 -2.38 -15.70 5.72
C ASN A 182 -2.42 -14.19 5.52
N VAL A 183 -1.94 -13.39 6.49
CA VAL A 183 -1.81 -11.93 6.35
C VAL A 183 -0.89 -11.57 5.20
N VAL A 184 0.29 -12.20 5.10
CA VAL A 184 1.24 -11.97 3.99
C VAL A 184 0.60 -12.30 2.63
N PHE A 185 -0.13 -13.41 2.55
CA PHE A 185 -0.82 -13.77 1.30
C PHE A 185 -1.96 -12.83 0.96
N HIS A 186 -2.73 -12.40 1.96
CA HIS A 186 -3.82 -11.45 1.75
C HIS A 186 -3.30 -10.10 1.26
N ASP A 187 -2.24 -9.56 1.88
CA ASP A 187 -1.59 -8.31 1.48
C ASP A 187 -1.08 -8.36 0.03
N HIS A 188 -0.54 -9.51 -0.39
CA HIS A 188 -0.14 -9.71 -1.78
C HIS A 188 -1.32 -9.68 -2.76
N ASP A 189 -2.37 -10.43 -2.43
CA ASP A 189 -3.56 -10.57 -3.29
C ASP A 189 -4.31 -9.23 -3.40
N THR A 190 -4.43 -8.46 -2.30
CA THR A 190 -5.03 -7.11 -2.30
C THR A 190 -4.19 -6.10 -3.06
N GLY A 191 -2.86 -6.15 -2.94
CA GLY A 191 -1.96 -5.28 -3.70
C GLY A 191 -2.09 -5.46 -5.21
N LEU A 192 -2.22 -6.70 -5.69
CA LEU A 192 -2.46 -6.99 -7.12
C LEU A 192 -3.83 -6.49 -7.59
N LEU A 193 -4.86 -6.65 -6.76
CA LEU A 193 -6.21 -6.19 -7.07
C LEU A 193 -6.28 -4.65 -7.14
N MET A 194 -5.69 -3.96 -6.17
CA MET A 194 -5.62 -2.49 -6.15
C MET A 194 -4.91 -1.94 -7.39
N LYS A 195 -3.83 -2.60 -7.82
CA LYS A 195 -3.11 -2.19 -9.04
C LYS A 195 -4.01 -2.28 -10.28
N LYS A 196 -4.70 -3.40 -10.49
CA LYS A 196 -5.63 -3.57 -11.61
C LYS A 196 -6.75 -2.53 -11.58
N LYS A 197 -7.31 -2.29 -10.40
CA LYS A 197 -8.37 -1.28 -10.21
C LYS A 197 -7.87 0.13 -10.54
N ASN A 198 -6.64 0.48 -10.13
CA ASN A 198 -6.05 1.79 -10.45
C ASN A 198 -5.78 1.95 -11.95
N GLU A 199 -5.31 0.90 -12.63
CA GLU A 199 -5.12 0.90 -14.09
C GLU A 199 -6.45 1.08 -14.83
N GLU A 200 -7.52 0.42 -14.35
CA GLU A 200 -8.88 0.55 -14.90
C GLU A 200 -9.46 1.95 -14.68
N ILE A 201 -9.32 2.52 -13.47
CA ILE A 201 -9.74 3.89 -13.17
C ILE A 201 -9.03 4.89 -14.09
N ALA A 202 -7.70 4.76 -14.24
CA ALA A 202 -6.93 5.65 -15.11
C ALA A 202 -7.39 5.56 -16.57
N ARG A 203 -7.71 4.35 -17.07
CA ARG A 203 -8.25 4.16 -18.41
C ARG A 203 -9.61 4.82 -18.59
N VAL A 204 -10.53 4.60 -17.65
CA VAL A 204 -11.88 5.19 -17.71
C VAL A 204 -11.82 6.71 -17.63
N GLN A 205 -10.95 7.26 -16.78
CA GLN A 205 -10.73 8.71 -16.70
C GLN A 205 -10.19 9.28 -18.01
N SER A 206 -9.21 8.62 -18.64
CA SER A 206 -8.68 9.05 -19.93
C SER A 206 -9.73 8.98 -21.05
N GLU A 207 -10.58 7.95 -21.06
CA GLU A 207 -11.66 7.83 -22.04
C GLU A 207 -12.73 8.91 -21.84
N LEU A 208 -13.08 9.22 -20.58
CA LEU A 208 -14.00 10.29 -20.24
C LEU A 208 -13.46 11.64 -20.70
N HIS A 209 -12.18 11.93 -20.43
CA HIS A 209 -11.52 13.16 -20.85
C HIS A 209 -11.52 13.31 -22.37
N ALA A 210 -11.14 12.26 -23.10
CA ALA A 210 -11.14 12.28 -24.56
C ALA A 210 -12.54 12.51 -25.15
N LYS A 211 -13.58 11.90 -24.55
CA LYS A 211 -14.98 12.16 -24.96
C LYS A 211 -15.41 13.59 -24.65
N GLN A 212 -15.00 14.15 -23.52
CA GLN A 212 -15.32 15.52 -23.16
C GLN A 212 -14.65 16.52 -24.10
N GLU A 213 -13.35 16.37 -24.36
CA GLU A 213 -12.62 17.19 -25.34
C GLU A 213 -13.24 17.09 -26.74
N MET A 214 -13.63 15.88 -27.15
CA MET A 214 -14.29 15.68 -28.44
C MET A 214 -15.65 16.39 -28.53
N LEU A 215 -16.44 16.36 -27.45
CA LEU A 215 -17.72 17.08 -27.38
C LEU A 215 -17.52 18.60 -27.39
N GLU A 216 -16.53 19.10 -26.64
CA GLU A 216 -16.17 20.53 -26.61
C GLU A 216 -15.69 20.99 -28.00
N LEU A 217 -14.86 20.20 -28.68
CA LEU A 217 -14.43 20.48 -30.06
C LEU A 217 -15.61 20.51 -31.04
N PHE A 218 -16.55 19.55 -30.94
CA PHE A 218 -17.74 19.55 -31.79
C PHE A 218 -18.65 20.74 -31.52
N PHE A 219 -18.80 21.15 -30.26
CA PHE A 219 -19.57 22.34 -29.90
C PHE A 219 -18.92 23.59 -30.49
N GLU A 220 -17.62 23.81 -30.26
CA GLU A 220 -16.91 25.03 -30.68
C GLU A 220 -16.69 25.13 -32.19
N GLN A 221 -16.38 24.02 -32.87
CA GLN A 221 -16.07 24.01 -34.31
C GLN A 221 -17.28 23.76 -35.21
N ALA A 222 -18.49 23.61 -34.65
CA ALA A 222 -19.68 23.43 -35.47
C ALA A 222 -19.88 24.66 -36.38
N PRO A 223 -20.15 24.47 -37.69
CA PRO A 223 -20.37 25.57 -38.64
C PRO A 223 -21.75 26.24 -38.48
N ILE A 224 -22.47 25.93 -37.40
CA ILE A 224 -23.78 26.46 -37.06
C ILE A 224 -23.69 27.10 -35.67
N GLY A 225 -24.44 28.19 -35.46
CA GLY A 225 -24.55 28.80 -34.15
C GLY A 225 -25.30 27.89 -33.19
N ILE A 226 -24.62 27.45 -32.13
CA ILE A 226 -25.18 26.64 -31.05
C ILE A 226 -25.11 27.46 -29.77
N PHE A 227 -26.22 27.51 -29.04
CA PHE A 227 -26.27 28.06 -27.71
C PHE A 227 -27.13 27.19 -26.80
N THR A 228 -26.83 27.22 -25.51
CA THR A 228 -27.61 26.55 -24.46
C THR A 228 -28.25 27.60 -23.57
N TYR A 229 -29.38 27.27 -22.95
CA TYR A 229 -30.12 28.18 -22.09
C TYR A 229 -30.76 27.43 -20.92
N SER A 230 -31.00 28.16 -19.82
CA SER A 230 -31.66 27.64 -18.62
C SER A 230 -33.18 27.58 -18.78
N THR A 231 -33.86 26.97 -17.80
CA THR A 231 -35.34 26.93 -17.75
C THR A 231 -36.00 28.30 -17.76
N ASP A 232 -35.28 29.34 -17.34
CA ASP A 232 -35.75 30.72 -17.30
C ASP A 232 -35.44 31.49 -18.60
N LEU A 233 -34.96 30.80 -19.65
CA LEU A 233 -34.53 31.37 -20.93
C LEU A 233 -33.28 32.26 -20.85
N THR A 234 -32.45 32.05 -19.83
CA THR A 234 -31.15 32.71 -19.72
C THR A 234 -30.10 31.90 -20.47
N ILE A 235 -29.37 32.52 -21.41
CA ILE A 235 -28.31 31.84 -22.17
C ILE A 235 -27.21 31.42 -21.19
N THR A 236 -26.86 30.14 -21.19
CA THR A 236 -25.83 29.56 -20.30
C THR A 236 -24.49 29.38 -20.99
N ASP A 237 -24.49 29.13 -22.30
CA ASP A 237 -23.26 29.01 -23.10
C ASP A 237 -23.57 29.17 -24.60
N CYS A 238 -22.56 29.46 -25.41
CA CYS A 238 -22.64 29.51 -26.87
C CYS A 238 -21.28 29.23 -27.51
N ASN A 239 -21.30 28.69 -28.72
CA ASN A 239 -20.11 28.40 -29.50
C ASN A 239 -19.64 29.60 -30.32
N GLN A 240 -18.40 29.55 -30.84
CA GLN A 240 -17.84 30.63 -31.62
C GLN A 240 -18.67 30.98 -32.88
N ALA A 241 -19.22 30.00 -33.59
CA ALA A 241 -20.03 30.25 -34.78
C ALA A 241 -21.29 31.08 -34.50
N PHE A 242 -21.89 30.95 -33.30
CA PHE A 242 -23.01 31.80 -32.88
C PHE A 242 -22.56 33.24 -32.67
N LEU A 243 -21.42 33.45 -32.01
CA LEU A 243 -20.85 34.78 -31.78
C LEU A 243 -20.50 35.46 -33.11
N ASP A 244 -19.91 34.73 -34.04
CA ASP A 244 -19.53 35.24 -35.37
C ASP A 244 -20.75 35.61 -36.22
N LEU A 245 -21.83 34.81 -36.16
CA LEU A 245 -23.07 35.05 -36.91
C LEU A 245 -23.76 36.36 -36.48
N PHE A 246 -23.74 36.66 -35.18
CA PHE A 246 -24.41 37.83 -34.60
C PHE A 246 -23.45 39.01 -34.31
N GLY A 247 -22.14 38.82 -34.46
CA GLY A 247 -21.12 39.84 -34.21
C GLY A 247 -20.99 40.25 -32.74
N LEU A 248 -21.22 39.31 -31.81
CA LEU A 248 -21.27 39.56 -30.37
C LEU A 248 -20.04 38.96 -29.66
N GLN A 249 -19.74 39.47 -28.46
CA GLN A 249 -18.76 38.83 -27.57
C GLN A 249 -19.43 37.91 -26.56
N LYS A 250 -18.73 36.86 -26.12
CA LYS A 250 -19.26 35.85 -25.19
C LYS A 250 -19.76 36.47 -23.88
N ASP A 251 -19.02 37.43 -23.34
CA ASP A 251 -19.34 38.14 -22.09
C ASP A 251 -20.59 39.03 -22.18
N GLU A 252 -21.02 39.39 -23.40
CA GLU A 252 -22.19 40.24 -23.63
C GLU A 252 -23.50 39.45 -23.69
N ILE A 253 -23.43 38.13 -23.91
CA ILE A 253 -24.60 37.30 -24.18
C ILE A 253 -24.81 36.18 -23.16
N VAL A 254 -23.75 35.63 -22.59
CA VAL A 254 -23.87 34.60 -21.54
C VAL A 254 -24.41 35.23 -20.26
N GLY A 255 -25.46 34.65 -19.70
CA GLY A 255 -26.18 35.19 -18.54
C GLY A 255 -27.31 36.18 -18.89
N VAL A 256 -27.50 36.50 -20.17
CA VAL A 256 -28.60 37.36 -20.63
C VAL A 256 -29.86 36.54 -20.88
N ASN A 257 -31.01 37.09 -20.50
CA ASN A 257 -32.30 36.48 -20.72
C ASN A 257 -32.79 36.78 -22.15
N LEU A 258 -33.19 35.73 -22.89
CA LEU A 258 -33.66 35.83 -24.28
C LEU A 258 -34.84 36.80 -24.45
N ALA A 259 -35.71 36.95 -23.45
CA ALA A 259 -36.87 37.84 -23.51
C ALA A 259 -36.51 39.35 -23.45
N LYS A 260 -35.24 39.68 -23.19
CA LYS A 260 -34.75 41.06 -23.17
C LYS A 260 -34.17 41.51 -24.51
N PHE A 261 -34.07 40.62 -25.50
CA PHE A 261 -33.57 41.00 -26.81
C PHE A 261 -34.59 41.85 -27.58
N PRO A 262 -34.14 42.74 -28.49
CA PRO A 262 -35.03 43.57 -29.29
C PRO A 262 -35.98 42.75 -30.16
N ASP A 263 -35.52 41.58 -30.62
CA ASP A 263 -36.34 40.61 -31.33
C ASP A 263 -36.80 39.49 -30.40
N ASN A 264 -38.11 39.45 -30.14
CA ASN A 264 -38.75 38.42 -29.33
C ASN A 264 -39.32 37.26 -30.16
N SER A 265 -39.10 37.25 -31.48
CA SER A 265 -39.57 36.20 -32.37
C SER A 265 -39.14 34.77 -31.98
N PRO A 266 -37.93 34.52 -31.43
CA PRO A 266 -37.54 33.17 -31.04
C PRO A 266 -37.98 32.79 -29.61
N VAL A 267 -38.51 33.71 -28.79
CA VAL A 267 -38.81 33.46 -27.35
C VAL A 267 -39.91 32.41 -27.16
N GLU A 268 -41.03 32.54 -27.88
CA GLU A 268 -42.16 31.61 -27.79
C GLU A 268 -41.80 30.18 -28.25
N PRO A 269 -41.14 29.97 -29.41
CA PRO A 269 -40.59 28.67 -29.78
C PRO A 269 -39.66 28.07 -28.72
N THR A 270 -38.77 28.89 -28.16
CA THR A 270 -37.78 28.44 -27.16
C THR A 270 -38.45 28.00 -25.85
N LYS A 271 -39.52 28.69 -25.44
CA LYS A 271 -40.35 28.34 -24.27
C LYS A 271 -41.19 27.08 -24.50
N LYS A 272 -41.77 26.92 -25.70
CA LYS A 272 -42.46 25.69 -26.09
C LYS A 272 -41.50 24.51 -26.12
N ALA A 273 -40.24 24.72 -26.51
CA ALA A 273 -39.24 23.65 -26.53
C ALA A 273 -39.00 23.00 -25.16
N LEU A 274 -39.09 23.79 -24.07
CA LEU A 274 -38.95 23.29 -22.70
C LEU A 274 -40.11 22.40 -22.24
N THR A 275 -41.31 22.54 -22.82
CA THR A 275 -42.53 21.87 -22.34
C THR A 275 -43.09 20.85 -23.34
N GLN A 276 -42.83 21.03 -24.63
CA GLN A 276 -43.40 20.27 -25.74
C GLN A 276 -42.34 19.51 -26.56
N GLY A 277 -41.05 19.62 -26.20
CA GLY A 277 -39.95 19.02 -26.95
C GLY A 277 -39.55 19.83 -28.18
N ILE A 278 -38.75 19.24 -29.09
CA ILE A 278 -38.08 19.92 -30.21
C ILE A 278 -39.03 20.85 -30.98
N GLN A 279 -38.63 22.12 -31.11
CA GLN A 279 -39.33 23.12 -31.93
C GLN A 279 -38.42 23.56 -33.07
N THR A 280 -39.04 23.98 -34.17
CA THR A 280 -38.33 24.61 -35.29
C THR A 280 -38.99 25.95 -35.56
N TYR A 281 -38.17 26.99 -35.60
CA TYR A 281 -38.60 28.34 -35.96
C TYR A 281 -37.87 28.71 -37.24
N VAL A 282 -38.61 29.24 -38.22
CA VAL A 282 -38.07 29.79 -39.46
C VAL A 282 -38.51 31.24 -39.47
N GLY A 283 -37.54 32.15 -39.33
CA GLY A 283 -37.72 33.59 -39.41
C GLY A 283 -37.66 34.09 -40.84
#